data_AF-A0A0P6XHQ9-F1
#
_entry.id   AF-A0A0P6XHQ9-F1
#
_cell.length_a   1.000
_cell.length_b   1.000
_cell.length_c   1.000
_cell.angle_alpha   90.00
_cell.angle_beta   90.00
_cell.angle_gamma   90.00
#
_symmetry.space_group_name_H-M   'P 1'
#
loop_
_entity.id
_entity.type
_entity.pdbx_description
1 polymer ?
#
loop_
_entity_poly.entity_id
_entity_poly.type
_entity_poly.pdbx_seq_one_letter_code
_entity_poly.pdbx_strand_id
1 'polypeptide(L)'
;MNRRIILTGFMGTGKTTTGKMVAERLGIPFVDLDEEISRRAQRSIAEIFAQEGEPAFRRLESRLLRQILELKNENVVLATGGGTLLSPSNRLLCEQAGVVVCLTCRPEVLKERLRAGEIAERPLLNTEHPEGALQTLWEERQKTYAEIFWQLDTSRKTPDQVAESIIRIAEILTMEVEYPGGRYKILIGEALSELIGTILQSHRVSPGTRVALISNETIASLHAPALMTHLQADGYPATLISIPDGEAYKTLDTVLTLYNQLLEARVDRGNLIIALGGGVIGDLAGFVASTYMRGLPIIHIPTSLLAMVDASIGGKTGLDLPRGKNLIGTFKQPLAILVDPTYLSTLPPDELRSGIAEVIKHGVIGDSSLFTLLEAGPTNVALNKEVLAQAILVKARVVQADPYEQDLRAILNLGHTIGHALETLSNYTIRHGEAVSIGMAAEALLAQQLGVTSPEVVSRIHKVLRKWSLPLYHPLLENETLLEMIQHDKKHKRGKLQWPLPNQIGKVILVSDIDAPSIIRAIETLREVAYES
;
A
#
# COMPACT_ATOMS: atom_id res chain seq x y z
N MET A 1 -6.17 18.61 3.84
CA MET A 1 -6.15 17.56 4.89
C MET A 1 -5.59 18.16 6.16
N ASN A 2 -6.14 17.79 7.33
CA ASN A 2 -5.51 18.15 8.61
C ASN A 2 -4.17 17.41 8.70
N ARG A 3 -3.07 18.15 8.76
CA ARG A 3 -1.69 17.65 8.91
C ARG A 3 -1.34 17.69 10.39
N ARG A 4 -1.55 16.57 11.07
CA ARG A 4 -1.14 16.35 12.46
C ARG A 4 0.03 15.39 12.47
N ILE A 5 1.16 15.87 12.95
CA ILE A 5 2.41 15.11 13.02
C ILE A 5 2.77 14.98 14.50
N ILE A 6 2.74 13.75 15.02
CA ILE A 6 3.01 13.47 16.42
C ILE A 6 4.39 12.83 16.53
N LEU A 7 5.31 13.53 17.18
CA LEU A 7 6.67 13.07 17.43
C LEU A 7 6.76 12.46 18.83
N THR A 8 7.31 11.26 18.90
CA THR A 8 7.52 10.54 20.16
C THR A 8 8.88 9.83 20.13
N GLY A 9 9.21 9.15 21.21
CA GLY A 9 10.48 8.45 21.37
C GLY A 9 11.24 8.91 22.61
N PHE A 10 12.35 8.22 22.86
CA PHE A 10 13.13 8.40 24.08
C PHE A 10 13.67 9.83 24.23
N MET A 11 14.08 10.22 25.43
CA MET A 11 14.74 11.51 25.61
C MET A 11 16.07 11.58 24.84
N GLY A 12 16.46 12.77 24.38
CA GLY A 12 17.69 12.94 23.60
C GLY A 12 17.59 12.53 22.12
N THR A 13 16.42 12.05 21.65
CA THR A 13 16.23 11.66 20.23
C THR A 13 16.01 12.83 19.27
N GLY A 14 15.81 14.05 19.79
CA GLY A 14 15.67 15.28 18.99
C GLY A 14 14.24 15.77 18.74
N LYS A 15 13.22 15.23 19.43
CA LYS A 15 11.79 15.56 19.23
C LYS A 15 11.50 17.06 19.13
N THR A 16 11.92 17.85 20.13
CA THR A 16 11.63 19.28 20.20
C THR A 16 12.36 20.05 19.09
N THR A 17 13.66 19.80 18.92
CA THR A 17 14.48 20.46 17.89
C THR A 17 13.94 20.20 16.48
N THR A 18 13.74 18.93 16.14
CA THR A 18 13.25 18.55 14.82
C THR A 18 11.78 18.95 14.63
N GLY A 19 10.94 18.85 15.67
CA GLY A 19 9.54 19.27 15.62
C GLY A 19 9.38 20.76 15.29
N LYS A 20 10.22 21.63 15.86
CA LYS A 20 10.28 23.06 15.53
C LYS A 20 10.63 23.28 14.04
N MET A 21 11.64 22.57 13.53
CA MET A 21 12.03 22.65 12.12
C MET A 21 10.92 22.17 11.16
N VAL A 22 10.25 21.08 11.49
CA VAL A 22 9.12 20.56 10.69
C VAL A 22 7.98 21.57 10.66
N ALA A 23 7.63 22.13 11.82
CA ALA A 23 6.58 23.13 11.95
C ALA A 23 6.87 24.40 11.14
N GLU A 24 8.11 24.90 11.22
CA GLU A 24 8.59 26.05 10.45
C GLU A 24 8.48 25.81 8.93
N ARG A 25 9.00 24.68 8.44
CA ARG A 25 8.96 24.32 7.01
C ARG A 25 7.55 24.15 6.47
N LEU A 26 6.63 23.65 7.29
CA LEU A 26 5.23 23.44 6.91
C LEU A 26 4.34 24.67 7.16
N GLY A 27 4.84 25.70 7.85
CA GLY A 27 4.04 26.86 8.24
C GLY A 27 2.89 26.52 9.19
N ILE A 28 3.06 25.54 10.08
CA ILE A 28 2.03 25.10 11.04
C ILE A 28 2.54 25.22 12.48
N PRO A 29 1.65 25.34 13.49
CA PRO A 29 2.03 25.42 14.89
C PRO A 29 2.87 24.23 15.37
N PHE A 30 3.86 24.51 16.22
CA PHE A 30 4.57 23.51 17.02
C PHE A 30 4.09 23.56 18.47
N VAL A 31 3.86 22.39 19.07
CA VAL A 31 3.58 22.25 20.50
C VAL A 31 4.49 21.18 21.08
N ASP A 32 5.24 21.52 22.12
CA ASP A 32 5.89 20.53 22.98
C ASP A 32 5.01 20.31 24.22
N LEU A 33 4.58 19.07 24.43
CA LEU A 33 3.63 18.74 25.48
C LEU A 33 4.21 18.99 26.88
N ASP A 34 5.51 18.74 27.07
CA ASP A 34 6.20 18.94 28.35
C ASP A 34 6.36 20.45 28.66
N GLU A 35 6.71 21.26 27.64
CA GLU A 35 6.78 22.72 27.76
C GLU A 35 5.39 23.33 28.04
N GLU A 36 4.33 22.86 27.36
CA GLU A 36 2.97 23.37 27.49
C GLU A 36 2.34 23.02 28.85
N ILE A 37 2.60 21.83 29.41
CA ILE A 37 2.19 21.48 30.78
C ILE A 37 2.83 22.44 31.79
N SER A 38 4.14 22.65 31.68
CA SER A 38 4.90 23.51 32.59
C SER A 38 4.39 24.95 32.53
N ARG A 39 4.12 25.45 31.31
CA ARG A 39 3.56 26.79 31.07
C ARG A 39 2.18 26.96 31.71
N ARG A 40 1.27 25.99 31.54
CA ARG A 40 -0.09 26.04 32.11
C ARG A 40 -0.11 25.86 33.63
N ALA A 41 0.79 25.05 34.17
CA ALA A 41 0.90 24.80 35.61
C ALA A 41 1.69 25.90 36.35
N GLN A 42 2.39 26.79 35.62
CA GLN A 42 3.33 27.78 36.16
C GLN A 42 4.37 27.16 37.10
N ARG A 43 4.73 25.90 36.84
CA ARG A 43 5.61 25.06 37.66
C ARG A 43 6.45 24.18 36.74
N SER A 44 7.66 23.87 37.16
CA SER A 44 8.51 22.90 36.46
C SER A 44 7.94 21.47 36.60
N ILE A 45 8.29 20.59 35.66
CA ILE A 45 7.92 19.17 35.73
C ILE A 45 8.45 18.54 37.03
N ALA A 46 9.67 18.90 37.46
CA ALA A 46 10.24 18.43 38.72
C ALA A 46 9.39 18.81 39.94
N GLU A 47 8.88 20.03 40.01
CA GLU A 47 7.98 20.46 41.09
C GLU A 47 6.62 19.74 41.05
N ILE A 48 6.10 19.44 39.87
CA ILE A 48 4.84 18.67 39.72
C ILE A 48 5.06 17.24 40.21
N PHE A 49 6.16 16.59 39.82
CA PHE A 49 6.51 15.25 40.28
C PHE A 49 6.73 15.21 41.80
N ALA A 50 7.44 16.19 42.36
CA ALA A 50 7.75 16.23 43.79
C ALA A 50 6.50 16.44 44.68
N GLN A 51 5.54 17.25 44.23
CA GLN A 51 4.37 17.59 45.04
C GLN A 51 3.15 16.70 44.78
N GLU A 52 2.96 16.22 43.55
CA GLU A 52 1.74 15.50 43.14
C GLU A 52 2.01 14.07 42.62
N GLY A 53 3.27 13.73 42.38
CA GLY A 53 3.70 12.42 41.89
C GLY A 53 3.51 12.21 40.39
N GLU A 54 4.18 11.19 39.85
CA GLU A 54 4.08 10.82 38.42
C GLU A 54 2.64 10.54 37.97
N PRO A 55 1.77 9.82 38.72
CA PRO A 55 0.41 9.56 38.28
C PRO A 55 -0.42 10.83 38.04
N ALA A 56 -0.19 11.90 38.80
CA ALA A 56 -0.85 13.19 38.59
C ALA A 56 -0.35 13.86 37.31
N PHE A 57 0.97 13.89 37.09
CA PHE A 57 1.56 14.38 35.84
C PHE A 57 1.01 13.64 34.62
N ARG A 58 0.94 12.30 34.65
CA ARG A 58 0.37 11.49 33.55
C ARG A 58 -1.09 11.81 33.25
N ARG A 59 -1.89 12.15 34.27
CA ARG A 59 -3.28 12.62 34.07
C ARG A 59 -3.33 14.00 33.41
N LEU A 60 -2.45 14.93 33.80
CA LEU A 60 -2.33 16.23 33.15
C LEU A 60 -1.91 16.10 31.68
N GLU A 61 -0.88 15.28 31.43
CA GLU A 61 -0.36 14.95 30.10
C GLU A 61 -1.46 14.39 29.19
N SER A 62 -2.19 13.38 29.66
CA SER A 62 -3.28 12.76 28.90
C SER A 62 -4.46 13.73 28.65
N ARG A 63 -4.76 14.62 29.60
CA ARG A 63 -5.82 15.63 29.44
C ARG A 63 -5.44 16.67 28.40
N LEU A 64 -4.21 17.19 28.46
CA LEU A 64 -3.73 18.19 27.52
C LEU A 64 -3.60 17.62 26.10
N LEU A 65 -3.10 16.38 25.98
CA LEU A 65 -3.03 15.67 24.70
C LEU A 65 -4.41 15.60 24.02
N ARG A 66 -5.46 15.21 24.77
CA ARG A 66 -6.84 15.21 24.25
C ARG A 66 -7.28 16.59 23.82
N GLN A 67 -7.06 17.61 24.65
CA GLN A 67 -7.43 18.98 24.31
C GLN A 67 -6.81 19.44 23.00
N ILE A 68 -5.52 19.14 22.76
CA ILE A 68 -4.84 19.53 21.52
C ILE A 68 -5.40 18.75 20.32
N LEU A 69 -5.59 17.43 20.46
CA LEU A 69 -5.97 16.56 19.32
C LEU A 69 -7.49 16.60 19.01
N GLU A 70 -8.34 17.02 19.94
CA GLU A 70 -9.78 17.18 19.73
C GLU A 70 -10.16 18.50 19.04
N LEU A 71 -9.24 19.49 18.99
CA LEU A 71 -9.45 20.74 18.26
C LEU A 71 -9.58 20.48 16.76
N LYS A 72 -10.81 20.54 16.25
CA LYS A 72 -11.11 20.29 14.84
C LYS A 72 -10.43 21.32 13.95
N ASN A 73 -9.84 20.85 12.85
CA ASN A 73 -9.23 21.66 11.78
C ASN A 73 -7.91 22.38 12.14
N GLU A 74 -7.24 21.97 13.21
CA GLU A 74 -5.90 22.47 13.53
C GLU A 74 -4.82 21.50 13.03
N ASN A 75 -3.95 22.01 12.15
CA ASN A 75 -2.67 21.39 11.84
C ASN A 75 -1.71 21.64 12.99
N VAL A 76 -0.93 20.64 13.39
CA VAL A 76 0.04 20.81 14.48
C VAL A 76 1.16 19.78 14.35
N VAL A 77 2.38 20.21 14.66
CA VAL A 77 3.47 19.31 15.00
C VAL A 77 3.53 19.21 16.52
N LEU A 78 3.24 18.04 17.06
CA LEU A 78 3.18 17.79 18.50
C LEU A 78 4.36 16.92 18.93
N ALA A 79 5.27 17.45 19.73
CA ALA A 79 6.26 16.65 20.44
C ALA A 79 5.65 16.15 21.76
N THR A 80 5.67 14.83 21.96
CA THR A 80 5.18 14.19 23.19
C THR A 80 6.31 13.93 24.18
N GLY A 81 5.98 13.94 25.47
CA GLY A 81 6.88 13.48 26.51
C GLY A 81 7.22 12.00 26.33
N GLY A 82 8.40 11.57 26.77
CA GLY A 82 8.86 10.19 26.54
C GLY A 82 7.97 9.10 27.16
N GLY A 83 7.08 9.46 28.10
CA GLY A 83 6.13 8.54 28.70
C GLY A 83 4.69 8.65 28.17
N THR A 84 4.38 9.64 27.32
CA THR A 84 3.00 9.96 26.93
C THR A 84 2.29 8.78 26.26
N LEU A 85 2.96 8.13 25.30
CA LEU A 85 2.38 7.05 24.49
C LEU A 85 2.59 5.64 25.08
N LEU A 86 3.11 5.56 26.31
CA LEU A 86 3.08 4.32 27.09
C LEU A 86 1.64 3.93 27.42
N SER A 87 0.76 4.93 27.59
CA SER A 87 -0.68 4.71 27.70
C SER A 87 -1.29 4.27 26.36
N PRO A 88 -1.94 3.09 26.28
CA PRO A 88 -2.60 2.63 25.07
C PRO A 88 -3.69 3.60 24.58
N SER A 89 -4.42 4.26 25.49
CA SER A 89 -5.46 5.22 25.11
C SER A 89 -4.89 6.47 24.43
N ASN A 90 -3.72 6.94 24.88
CA ASN A 90 -3.06 8.10 24.28
C ASN A 90 -2.49 7.74 22.92
N ARG A 91 -1.94 6.53 22.77
CA ARG A 91 -1.42 6.06 21.49
C ARG A 91 -2.50 5.93 20.45
N LEU A 92 -3.61 5.26 20.78
CA LEU A 92 -4.76 5.14 19.88
C LEU A 92 -5.30 6.52 19.47
N LEU A 93 -5.39 7.46 20.41
CA LEU A 93 -5.80 8.83 20.12
C LEU A 93 -4.85 9.51 19.13
N CYS A 94 -3.53 9.37 19.30
CA CYS A 94 -2.55 9.94 18.38
C CYS A 94 -2.61 9.30 16.98
N GLU A 95 -2.71 7.97 16.91
CA GLU A 95 -2.80 7.21 15.65
C GLU A 95 -4.08 7.52 14.87
N GLN A 96 -5.20 7.78 15.57
CA GLN A 96 -6.45 8.24 14.96
C GLN A 96 -6.39 9.72 14.55
N ALA A 97 -5.61 10.52 15.27
CA ALA A 97 -5.53 11.96 15.02
C ALA A 97 -4.58 12.32 13.87
N GLY A 98 -3.51 11.56 13.63
CA GLY A 98 -2.51 11.89 12.63
C GLY A 98 -1.35 10.90 12.53
N VAL A 99 -0.27 11.34 11.88
CA VAL A 99 0.91 10.49 11.66
C VAL A 99 1.79 10.51 12.90
N VAL A 100 1.99 9.35 13.51
CA VAL A 100 2.85 9.17 14.69
C VAL A 100 4.21 8.65 14.24
N VAL A 101 5.28 9.41 14.53
CA VAL A 101 6.66 9.05 14.22
C VAL A 101 7.45 8.87 15.51
N CYS A 102 7.94 7.66 15.73
CA CYS A 102 8.84 7.34 16.83
C CYS A 102 10.29 7.61 16.40
N LEU A 103 10.88 8.65 16.98
CA LEU A 103 12.31 8.94 16.82
C LEU A 103 13.12 7.98 17.68
N THR A 104 13.93 7.16 17.02
CA THR A 104 14.82 6.20 17.68
C THR A 104 16.27 6.69 17.60
N CYS A 105 17.09 6.24 18.53
CA CYS A 105 18.51 6.57 18.54
C CYS A 105 19.27 5.47 19.29
N ARG A 106 20.46 5.12 18.82
CA ARG A 106 21.32 4.12 19.43
C ARG A 106 21.72 4.54 20.85
N PRO A 107 21.72 3.62 21.84
CA PRO A 107 22.05 3.96 23.22
C PRO A 107 23.38 4.70 23.39
N GLU A 108 24.39 4.38 22.58
CA GLU A 108 25.71 5.01 22.64
C GLU A 108 25.64 6.49 22.26
N VAL A 109 24.89 6.82 21.20
CA VAL A 109 24.67 8.20 20.73
C VAL A 109 23.79 8.97 21.71
N LEU A 110 22.79 8.33 22.31
CA LEU A 110 21.97 8.94 23.35
C LEU A 110 22.80 9.38 24.56
N LYS A 111 23.76 8.55 25.00
CA LYS A 111 24.68 8.90 26.09
C LYS A 111 25.49 10.15 25.75
N GLU A 112 26.01 10.26 24.52
CA GLU A 112 26.74 11.45 24.07
C GLU A 112 25.86 12.71 24.05
N ARG A 113 24.63 12.60 23.54
CA ARG A 113 23.68 13.73 23.46
C ARG A 113 23.22 14.24 24.83
N LEU A 114 23.13 13.35 25.82
CA LEU A 114 22.65 13.68 27.16
C LEU A 114 23.76 14.19 28.09
N ARG A 115 25.03 14.21 27.67
CA ARG A 115 26.21 14.42 28.55
C ARG A 115 26.53 15.87 28.98
N ALA A 116 25.61 16.83 28.85
CA ALA A 116 25.82 18.19 29.36
C ALA A 116 24.52 18.78 29.98
N GLY A 117 24.53 19.06 31.29
CA GLY A 117 23.55 19.93 31.98
C GLY A 117 22.11 19.42 32.16
N GLU A 118 21.55 18.69 31.19
CA GLU A 118 20.11 18.35 31.17
C GLU A 118 19.71 17.13 32.01
N ILE A 119 20.65 16.30 32.47
CA ILE A 119 20.31 15.10 33.26
C ILE A 119 19.79 15.50 34.65
N ALA A 120 20.33 16.57 35.23
CA ALA A 120 19.98 17.03 36.58
C ALA A 120 18.53 17.60 36.67
N GLU A 121 17.99 18.12 35.58
CA GLU A 121 16.63 18.67 35.53
C GLU A 121 15.56 17.61 35.25
N ARG A 122 15.95 16.36 34.95
CA ARG A 122 15.04 15.26 34.56
C ARG A 122 14.68 14.42 35.79
N PRO A 123 13.42 14.48 36.29
CA PRO A 123 13.04 13.86 37.57
C PRO A 123 13.28 12.35 37.63
N LEU A 124 13.12 11.64 36.51
CA LEU A 124 13.29 10.19 36.41
C LEU A 124 14.76 9.73 36.34
N LEU A 125 15.71 10.65 36.17
CA LEU A 125 17.14 10.36 36.12
C LEU A 125 17.91 10.95 37.31
N ASN A 126 17.23 11.72 38.17
CA ASN A 126 17.78 12.29 39.38
C ASN A 126 17.87 11.22 40.49
N THR A 127 18.77 10.25 40.31
CA THR A 127 19.02 9.11 41.21
C THR A 127 20.52 8.98 41.50
N GLU A 128 20.91 8.20 42.51
CA GLU A 128 22.34 7.94 42.82
C GLU A 128 23.10 7.26 41.66
N HIS A 129 22.39 6.59 40.75
CA HIS A 129 22.96 5.93 39.56
C HIS A 129 22.19 6.27 38.27
N PRO A 130 22.35 7.48 37.71
CA PRO A 130 21.59 7.96 36.55
C PRO A 130 21.74 7.09 35.29
N GLU A 131 22.91 6.49 35.07
CA GLU A 131 23.16 5.63 33.91
C GLU A 131 22.38 4.30 33.97
N GLY A 132 22.27 3.70 35.16
CA GLY A 132 21.47 2.49 35.38
C GLY A 132 19.98 2.77 35.25
N ALA A 133 19.51 3.89 35.83
CA ALA A 133 18.13 4.34 35.70
C ALA A 133 17.74 4.61 34.23
N LEU A 134 18.66 5.21 33.45
CA LEU A 134 18.46 5.46 32.02
C LEU A 134 18.28 4.15 31.23
N GLN A 135 19.11 3.15 31.51
CA GLN A 135 19.04 1.85 30.84
C GLN A 135 17.74 1.11 31.16
N THR A 136 17.37 1.00 32.43
CA THR A 136 16.09 0.38 32.85
C THR A 136 14.90 1.08 32.18
N LEU A 137 14.89 2.41 32.20
CA LEU A 137 13.82 3.19 31.59
C LEU A 137 13.76 3.00 30.06
N TRP A 138 14.91 2.86 29.41
CA TRP A 138 14.97 2.58 27.97
C TRP A 138 14.39 1.20 27.64
N GLU A 139 14.81 0.16 28.37
CA GLU A 139 14.34 -1.22 28.18
C GLU A 139 12.82 -1.36 28.41
N GLU A 140 12.29 -0.67 29.43
CA GLU A 140 10.85 -0.62 29.70
C GLU A 140 10.06 0.03 28.56
N ARG A 141 10.55 1.17 28.06
CA ARG A 141 9.82 1.96 27.05
C ARG A 141 9.98 1.43 25.62
N GLN A 142 11.09 0.76 25.32
CA GLN A 142 11.37 0.25 23.98
C GLN A 142 10.29 -0.73 23.49
N LYS A 143 9.74 -1.55 24.40
CA LYS A 143 8.63 -2.48 24.07
C LYS A 143 7.43 -1.73 23.50
N THR A 144 7.02 -0.65 24.16
CA THR A 144 5.92 0.19 23.72
C THR A 144 6.26 1.01 22.48
N TYR A 145 7.47 1.57 22.40
CA TYR A 145 7.90 2.30 21.21
C TYR A 145 7.88 1.42 19.95
N ALA A 146 8.20 0.13 20.07
CA ALA A 146 8.16 -0.84 18.97
C ALA A 146 6.74 -1.19 18.48
N GLU A 147 5.69 -0.73 19.17
CA GLU A 147 4.29 -0.86 18.70
C GLU A 147 3.89 0.29 17.77
N ILE A 148 4.61 1.42 17.78
CA ILE A 148 4.39 2.51 16.82
C ILE A 148 4.97 2.08 15.48
N PHE A 149 4.23 2.30 14.39
CA PHE A 149 4.69 1.84 13.08
C PHE A 149 5.94 2.59 12.61
N TRP A 150 5.86 3.91 12.42
CA TRP A 150 6.97 4.68 11.87
C TRP A 150 8.12 4.80 12.87
N GLN A 151 9.19 4.06 12.61
CA GLN A 151 10.45 4.13 13.34
C GLN A 151 11.47 4.91 12.52
N LEU A 152 11.93 6.05 13.03
CA LEU A 152 12.92 6.89 12.36
C LEU A 152 14.21 6.97 13.19
N ASP A 153 15.25 6.28 12.74
CA ASP A 153 16.59 6.33 13.37
C ASP A 153 17.27 7.69 13.14
N THR A 154 17.54 8.41 14.23
CA THR A 154 18.20 9.71 14.24
C THR A 154 19.70 9.63 14.55
N SER A 155 20.26 8.43 14.73
CA SER A 155 21.65 8.24 15.18
C SER A 155 22.68 8.75 14.19
N ARG A 156 22.40 8.70 12.89
CA ARG A 156 23.31 9.07 11.79
C ARG A 156 22.78 10.23 10.95
N LYS A 157 21.76 10.94 11.44
CA LYS A 157 21.08 12.02 10.70
C LYS A 157 21.22 13.34 11.43
N THR A 158 21.41 14.43 10.70
CA THR A 158 21.30 15.79 11.25
C THR A 158 19.82 16.08 11.56
N PRO A 159 19.51 17.03 12.47
CA PRO A 159 18.12 17.43 12.72
C PRO A 159 17.36 17.85 11.45
N ASP A 160 18.07 18.44 10.49
CA ASP A 160 17.57 18.85 9.17
C ASP A 160 17.08 17.66 8.33
N GLN A 161 17.92 16.61 8.22
CA GLN A 161 17.59 15.36 7.52
C GLN A 161 16.44 14.60 8.21
N VAL A 162 16.38 14.65 9.55
CA VAL A 162 15.27 14.05 10.30
C VAL A 162 13.97 14.83 10.04
N ALA A 163 14.02 16.16 9.98
CA ALA A 163 12.85 17.00 9.67
C ALA A 163 12.32 16.70 8.27
N GLU A 164 13.21 16.60 7.27
CA GLU A 164 12.84 16.21 5.91
C GLU A 164 12.19 14.82 5.87
N SER A 165 12.79 13.83 6.56
CA SER A 165 12.22 12.48 6.65
C SER A 165 10.82 12.48 7.26
N ILE A 166 10.59 13.26 8.33
CA ILE A 166 9.27 13.39 8.98
C ILE A 166 8.24 13.98 8.03
N ILE A 167 8.60 15.06 7.30
CA ILE A 167 7.70 15.70 6.34
C ILE A 167 7.28 14.69 5.28
N ARG A 168 8.24 13.95 4.73
CA ARG A 168 7.97 12.94 3.71
C ARG A 168 7.12 11.78 4.24
N ILE A 169 7.40 11.29 5.45
CA ILE A 169 6.57 10.28 6.13
C ILE A 169 5.13 10.79 6.30
N ALA A 170 4.96 12.07 6.67
CA ALA A 170 3.65 12.68 6.86
C ALA A 170 2.85 12.83 5.56
N GLU A 171 3.48 12.69 4.39
CA GLU A 171 2.84 12.73 3.08
C GLU A 171 2.43 11.36 2.54
N ILE A 172 2.82 10.28 3.21
CA ILE A 172 2.48 8.90 2.85
C ILE A 172 1.09 8.56 3.36
N LEU A 173 0.20 8.17 2.45
CA LEU A 173 -1.06 7.54 2.81
C LEU A 173 -0.78 6.10 3.20
N THR A 174 -1.20 5.71 4.40
CA THR A 174 -1.03 4.35 4.92
C THR A 174 -2.38 3.67 5.01
N MET A 175 -2.51 2.51 4.37
CA MET A 175 -3.68 1.64 4.47
C MET A 175 -3.27 0.32 5.11
N GLU A 176 -4.06 -0.17 6.06
CA GLU A 176 -3.88 -1.48 6.66
C GLU A 176 -4.84 -2.47 6.03
N VAL A 177 -4.34 -3.68 5.72
CA VAL A 177 -5.12 -4.79 5.18
C VAL A 177 -5.01 -5.97 6.14
N GLU A 178 -6.14 -6.34 6.74
CA GLU A 178 -6.28 -7.49 7.64
C GLU A 178 -6.61 -8.78 6.88
N TYR A 179 -6.09 -9.89 7.37
CA TYR A 179 -6.37 -11.23 6.85
C TYR A 179 -6.23 -12.27 7.98
N PRO A 180 -6.69 -13.53 7.82
CA PRO A 180 -6.73 -14.50 8.92
C PRO A 180 -5.37 -14.79 9.57
N GLY A 181 -4.27 -14.58 8.85
CA GLY A 181 -2.90 -14.77 9.36
C GLY A 181 -2.22 -13.52 9.90
N GLY A 182 -2.87 -12.34 9.86
CA GLY A 182 -2.30 -11.10 10.39
C GLY A 182 -2.74 -9.86 9.60
N ARG A 183 -1.80 -8.94 9.42
CA ARG A 183 -2.01 -7.68 8.71
C ARG A 183 -0.78 -7.26 7.94
N TYR A 184 -0.97 -6.51 6.87
CA TYR A 184 0.10 -5.85 6.14
C TYR A 184 -0.31 -4.43 5.78
N LYS A 185 0.65 -3.59 5.39
CA LYS A 185 0.40 -2.20 5.04
C LYS A 185 0.62 -1.93 3.56
N ILE A 186 -0.21 -1.07 3.00
CA ILE A 186 0.00 -0.44 1.70
C ILE A 186 0.40 1.00 1.98
N LEU A 187 1.60 1.37 1.55
CA LEU A 187 2.16 2.71 1.69
C LEU A 187 2.09 3.38 0.32
N ILE A 188 1.41 4.52 0.24
CA ILE A 188 1.13 5.22 -1.02
C ILE A 188 1.70 6.63 -0.92
N GLY A 189 2.70 6.95 -1.74
CA GLY A 189 3.39 8.23 -1.66
C GLY A 189 4.47 8.34 -2.73
N GLU A 190 5.13 9.48 -2.81
CA GLU A 190 6.15 9.74 -3.83
C GLU A 190 7.56 9.47 -3.31
N ALA A 191 8.41 8.96 -4.18
CA ALA A 191 9.81 8.63 -3.91
C ALA A 191 10.00 7.69 -2.71
N LEU A 192 9.13 6.70 -2.53
CA LEU A 192 9.16 5.78 -1.37
C LEU A 192 10.49 5.02 -1.24
N SER A 193 11.21 4.83 -2.34
CA SER A 193 12.53 4.21 -2.37
C SER A 193 13.58 4.93 -1.50
N GLU A 194 13.48 6.26 -1.36
CA GLU A 194 14.38 7.04 -0.51
C GLU A 194 14.10 6.86 0.99
N LEU A 195 12.92 6.35 1.34
CA LEU A 195 12.54 6.02 2.72
C LEU A 195 12.66 4.51 3.02
N ILE A 196 13.24 3.72 2.10
CA ILE A 196 13.24 2.26 2.20
C ILE A 196 13.83 1.77 3.53
N GLY A 197 14.93 2.32 4.02
CA GLY A 197 15.50 1.90 5.30
C GLY A 197 14.59 2.20 6.49
N THR A 198 13.87 3.33 6.46
CA THR A 198 12.88 3.70 7.49
C THR A 198 11.68 2.75 7.45
N ILE A 199 11.21 2.40 6.25
CA ILE A 199 10.12 1.42 6.04
C ILE A 199 10.56 0.04 6.56
N LEU A 200 11.75 -0.42 6.20
CA LEU A 200 12.30 -1.70 6.67
C LEU A 200 12.42 -1.75 8.20
N GLN A 201 12.93 -0.69 8.82
CA GLN A 201 12.99 -0.57 10.29
C GLN A 201 11.59 -0.61 10.93
N SER A 202 10.62 0.06 10.32
CA SER A 202 9.22 0.07 10.76
C SER A 202 8.58 -1.32 10.70
N HIS A 203 9.07 -2.20 9.80
CA HIS A 203 8.73 -3.62 9.72
C HIS A 203 9.66 -4.55 10.53
N ARG A 204 10.53 -3.99 11.39
CA ARG A 204 11.49 -4.71 12.22
C ARG A 204 12.53 -5.53 11.43
N VAL A 205 12.78 -5.14 10.18
CA VAL A 205 13.90 -5.65 9.40
C VAL A 205 15.14 -4.90 9.85
N SER A 206 16.10 -5.62 10.42
CA SER A 206 17.30 -4.99 11.01
C SER A 206 18.32 -4.65 9.92
N PRO A 207 19.07 -3.54 10.03
CA PRO A 207 20.25 -3.30 9.21
C PRO A 207 21.19 -4.51 9.27
N GLY A 208 21.82 -4.83 8.14
CA GLY A 208 22.58 -6.06 7.92
C GLY A 208 21.76 -7.21 7.31
N THR A 209 20.41 -7.12 7.34
CA THR A 209 19.56 -8.08 6.63
C THR A 209 19.84 -8.02 5.13
N ARG A 210 20.16 -9.17 4.53
CA ARG A 210 20.38 -9.27 3.08
C ARG A 210 19.05 -9.16 2.33
N VAL A 211 19.08 -8.41 1.24
CA VAL A 211 17.93 -8.17 0.36
C VAL A 211 18.19 -8.78 -1.01
N ALA A 212 17.30 -9.67 -1.44
CA ALA A 212 17.23 -10.12 -2.83
C ALA A 212 16.21 -9.23 -3.57
N LEU A 213 16.70 -8.37 -4.46
CA LEU A 213 15.87 -7.51 -5.28
C LEU A 213 15.57 -8.24 -6.60
N ILE A 214 14.33 -8.73 -6.76
CA ILE A 214 13.88 -9.45 -7.95
C ILE A 214 13.17 -8.46 -8.89
N SER A 215 13.59 -8.43 -10.16
CA SER A 215 13.05 -7.56 -11.21
C SER A 215 13.18 -8.23 -12.59
N ASN A 216 12.60 -7.62 -13.64
CA ASN A 216 12.99 -7.91 -15.02
C ASN A 216 14.08 -6.94 -15.50
N GLU A 217 14.70 -7.22 -16.65
CA GLU A 217 15.78 -6.40 -17.23
C GLU A 217 15.35 -4.94 -17.48
N THR A 218 14.17 -4.72 -18.04
CA THR A 218 13.62 -3.38 -18.35
C THR A 218 13.52 -2.52 -17.09
N ILE A 219 12.78 -3.00 -16.09
CA ILE A 219 12.54 -2.30 -14.82
C ILE A 219 13.82 -2.19 -13.99
N ALA A 220 14.67 -3.23 -14.00
CA ALA A 220 15.92 -3.21 -13.28
C ALA A 220 16.82 -2.07 -13.79
N SER A 221 16.93 -1.92 -15.11
CA SER A 221 17.74 -0.86 -15.71
C SER A 221 17.28 0.55 -15.31
N LEU A 222 15.96 0.75 -15.16
CA LEU A 222 15.37 2.05 -14.86
C LEU A 222 15.41 2.41 -13.37
N HIS A 223 15.17 1.43 -12.49
CA HIS A 223 14.80 1.73 -11.10
C HIS A 223 15.64 1.02 -10.04
N ALA A 224 16.30 -0.09 -10.36
CA ALA A 224 17.11 -0.82 -9.38
C ALA A 224 18.32 -0.02 -8.86
N PRO A 225 19.08 0.75 -9.68
CA PRO A 225 20.26 1.47 -9.19
C PRO A 225 19.96 2.44 -8.04
N ALA A 226 18.88 3.22 -8.16
CA ALA A 226 18.47 4.16 -7.12
C ALA A 226 18.06 3.42 -5.84
N LEU A 227 17.23 2.37 -5.95
CA LEU A 227 16.80 1.59 -4.79
C LEU A 227 17.97 0.89 -4.08
N MET A 228 18.89 0.29 -4.83
CA MET A 228 20.08 -0.36 -4.27
C MET A 228 20.98 0.63 -3.53
N THR A 229 21.13 1.85 -4.05
CA THR A 229 21.89 2.92 -3.39
C THR A 229 21.30 3.27 -2.03
N HIS A 230 19.97 3.45 -1.95
CA HIS A 230 19.28 3.72 -0.69
C HIS A 230 19.39 2.55 0.30
N LEU A 231 19.16 1.32 -0.17
CA LEU A 231 19.33 0.11 0.65
C LEU A 231 20.73 0.03 1.25
N GLN A 232 21.77 0.23 0.43
CA GLN A 232 23.15 0.20 0.88
C GLN A 232 23.46 1.31 1.89
N ALA A 233 23.02 2.55 1.64
CA ALA A 233 23.22 3.68 2.55
C ALA A 233 22.58 3.43 3.92
N ASP A 234 21.42 2.79 3.94
CA ASP A 234 20.70 2.44 5.16
C ASP A 234 21.23 1.17 5.86
N GLY A 235 22.18 0.47 5.23
CA GLY A 235 22.88 -0.68 5.79
C GLY A 235 22.26 -2.04 5.44
N TYR A 236 21.51 -2.15 4.35
CA TYR A 236 20.92 -3.38 3.85
C TYR A 236 21.69 -3.88 2.61
N PRO A 237 22.54 -4.92 2.74
CA PRO A 237 23.26 -5.46 1.59
C PRO A 237 22.27 -6.07 0.59
N ALA A 238 22.21 -5.52 -0.61
CA ALA A 238 21.27 -5.91 -1.65
C ALA A 238 21.95 -6.60 -2.83
N THR A 239 21.29 -7.59 -3.42
CA THR A 239 21.71 -8.25 -4.66
C THR A 239 20.55 -8.20 -5.65
N LEU A 240 20.82 -7.65 -6.84
CA LEU A 240 19.86 -7.64 -7.95
C LEU A 240 19.83 -9.01 -8.61
N ILE A 241 18.62 -9.55 -8.74
CA ILE A 241 18.31 -10.80 -9.42
C ILE A 241 17.34 -10.43 -10.55
N SER A 242 17.78 -10.57 -11.79
CA SER A 242 17.02 -10.16 -12.97
C SER A 242 16.61 -11.36 -13.81
N ILE A 243 15.39 -11.30 -14.35
CA ILE A 243 14.88 -12.23 -15.36
C ILE A 243 14.54 -11.47 -16.66
N PRO A 244 14.39 -12.17 -17.79
CA PRO A 244 13.89 -11.55 -19.01
C PRO A 244 12.48 -10.96 -18.84
N ASP A 245 12.16 -9.93 -19.61
CA ASP A 245 10.87 -9.23 -19.53
C ASP A 245 9.76 -9.93 -20.34
N GLY A 246 8.56 -10.01 -19.77
CA GLY A 246 7.35 -10.48 -20.42
C GLY A 246 6.66 -11.67 -19.74
N GLU A 247 5.36 -11.83 -20.02
CA GLU A 247 4.51 -12.92 -19.51
C GLU A 247 5.04 -14.31 -19.89
N ALA A 248 5.71 -14.45 -21.04
CA ALA A 248 6.29 -15.72 -21.50
C ALA A 248 7.33 -16.31 -20.53
N TYR A 249 7.90 -15.50 -19.64
CA TYR A 249 8.85 -15.91 -18.62
C TYR A 249 8.18 -16.22 -17.27
N LYS A 250 6.85 -16.16 -17.20
CA LYS A 250 6.07 -16.48 -16.00
C LYS A 250 5.90 -17.99 -15.83
N THR A 251 7.01 -18.73 -15.74
CA THR A 251 7.03 -20.20 -15.82
C THR A 251 7.79 -20.85 -14.65
N LEU A 252 7.66 -22.17 -14.51
CA LEU A 252 8.44 -22.95 -13.53
C LEU A 252 9.95 -22.90 -13.79
N ASP A 253 10.39 -22.82 -15.05
CA ASP A 253 11.81 -22.77 -15.39
C ASP A 253 12.45 -21.46 -14.90
N THR A 254 11.72 -20.35 -15.00
CA THR A 254 12.15 -19.07 -14.42
C THR A 254 12.22 -19.16 -12.90
N VAL A 255 11.26 -19.83 -12.25
CA VAL A 255 11.31 -20.07 -10.80
C VAL A 255 12.54 -20.87 -10.39
N LEU A 256 12.89 -21.93 -11.13
CA LEU A 256 14.12 -22.70 -10.89
C LEU A 256 15.38 -21.82 -11.04
N THR A 257 15.41 -20.96 -12.04
CA THR A 257 16.50 -20.00 -12.25
C THR A 257 16.62 -19.05 -11.05
N LEU A 258 15.51 -18.50 -10.58
CA LEU A 258 15.46 -17.62 -9.41
C LEU A 258 15.96 -18.33 -8.15
N TYR A 259 15.62 -19.60 -7.92
CA TYR A 259 16.14 -20.35 -6.78
C TYR A 259 17.66 -20.51 -6.82
N ASN A 260 18.24 -20.80 -7.99
CA ASN A 260 19.69 -20.92 -8.14
C ASN A 260 20.40 -19.59 -7.86
N GLN A 261 19.87 -18.48 -8.38
CA GLN A 261 20.43 -17.15 -8.13
C GLN A 261 20.31 -16.73 -6.66
N LEU A 262 19.23 -17.11 -5.96
CA LEU A 262 19.10 -16.90 -4.52
C LEU A 262 20.15 -17.69 -3.72
N LEU A 263 20.44 -18.93 -4.12
CA LEU A 263 21.50 -19.75 -3.50
C LEU A 263 22.89 -19.13 -3.71
N GLU A 264 23.19 -18.67 -4.93
CA GLU A 264 24.44 -17.98 -5.27
C GLU A 264 24.61 -16.68 -4.47
N ALA A 265 23.52 -15.92 -4.30
CA ALA A 265 23.47 -14.72 -3.48
C ALA A 265 23.52 -15.01 -1.95
N ARG A 266 23.59 -16.29 -1.55
CA ARG A 266 23.59 -16.76 -0.15
C ARG A 266 22.39 -16.24 0.65
N VAL A 267 21.23 -16.24 0.01
CA VAL A 267 19.97 -15.86 0.65
C VAL A 267 19.51 -16.98 1.58
N ASP A 268 19.26 -16.65 2.85
CA ASP A 268 18.77 -17.58 3.87
C ASP A 268 17.41 -17.15 4.47
N ARG A 269 16.90 -17.91 5.45
CA ARG A 269 15.59 -17.66 6.09
C ARG A 269 15.48 -16.31 6.81
N GLY A 270 16.61 -15.70 7.16
CA GLY A 270 16.66 -14.40 7.83
C GLY A 270 16.70 -13.23 6.86
N ASN A 271 16.56 -13.47 5.55
CA ASN A 271 16.68 -12.45 4.51
C ASN A 271 15.33 -12.02 3.94
N LEU A 272 15.34 -10.97 3.13
CA LEU A 272 14.15 -10.35 2.55
C LEU A 272 14.16 -10.41 1.03
N ILE A 273 13.00 -10.67 0.43
CA ILE A 273 12.79 -10.46 -1.00
C ILE A 273 12.10 -9.11 -1.22
N ILE A 274 12.57 -8.33 -2.19
CA ILE A 274 11.84 -7.17 -2.71
C ILE A 274 11.50 -7.46 -4.17
N ALA A 275 10.22 -7.40 -4.52
CA ALA A 275 9.73 -7.51 -5.88
C ALA A 275 9.54 -6.12 -6.49
N LEU A 276 10.41 -5.73 -7.42
CA LEU A 276 10.36 -4.45 -8.12
C LEU A 276 9.91 -4.67 -9.56
N GLY A 277 8.66 -4.33 -9.88
CA GLY A 277 8.12 -4.57 -11.23
C GLY A 277 6.60 -4.55 -11.33
N GLY A 278 6.09 -4.95 -12.49
CA GLY A 278 4.67 -5.15 -12.73
C GLY A 278 4.12 -6.47 -12.15
N GLY A 279 2.93 -6.88 -12.61
CA GLY A 279 2.24 -8.07 -12.11
C GLY A 279 3.04 -9.37 -12.25
N VAL A 280 3.76 -9.55 -13.36
CA VAL A 280 4.62 -10.72 -13.61
C VAL A 280 5.67 -10.89 -12.51
N ILE A 281 6.40 -9.81 -12.20
CA ILE A 281 7.43 -9.83 -11.16
C ILE A 281 6.81 -10.03 -9.79
N GLY A 282 5.68 -9.37 -9.50
CA GLY A 282 4.95 -9.56 -8.25
C GLY A 282 4.57 -11.03 -8.02
N ASP A 283 3.97 -11.65 -9.02
CA ASP A 283 3.52 -13.05 -8.94
C ASP A 283 4.67 -14.03 -8.80
N LEU A 284 5.71 -13.91 -9.65
CA LEU A 284 6.86 -14.81 -9.61
C LEU A 284 7.65 -14.66 -8.31
N ALA A 285 8.00 -13.42 -7.93
CA ALA A 285 8.75 -13.17 -6.70
C ALA A 285 7.94 -13.57 -5.46
N GLY A 286 6.62 -13.36 -5.48
CA GLY A 286 5.72 -13.79 -4.42
C GLY A 286 5.67 -15.32 -4.29
N PHE A 287 5.59 -16.05 -5.40
CA PHE A 287 5.63 -17.51 -5.40
C PHE A 287 6.99 -18.04 -4.94
N VAL A 288 8.08 -17.44 -5.42
CA VAL A 288 9.44 -17.76 -4.95
C VAL A 288 9.57 -17.50 -3.45
N ALA A 289 9.07 -16.38 -2.95
CA ALA A 289 9.08 -16.04 -1.53
C ALA A 289 8.23 -16.98 -0.69
N SER A 290 7.18 -17.60 -1.22
CA SER A 290 6.34 -18.55 -0.47
C SER A 290 6.94 -19.95 -0.36
N THR A 291 7.77 -20.32 -1.33
CA THR A 291 8.27 -21.70 -1.51
C THR A 291 9.76 -21.84 -1.15
N TYR A 292 10.60 -20.85 -1.47
CA TYR A 292 12.02 -20.87 -1.16
C TYR A 292 12.22 -20.92 0.36
N MET A 293 13.02 -21.89 0.81
CA MET A 293 13.23 -22.22 2.23
C MET A 293 11.94 -22.34 3.08
N ARG A 294 10.81 -22.69 2.44
CA ARG A 294 9.46 -22.76 3.04
C ARG A 294 8.88 -21.42 3.49
N GLY A 295 9.39 -20.31 2.96
CA GLY A 295 8.82 -18.98 3.18
C GLY A 295 9.86 -17.95 3.63
N LEU A 296 10.02 -16.90 2.83
CA LEU A 296 10.73 -15.68 3.18
C LEU A 296 9.74 -14.50 3.29
N PRO A 297 10.06 -13.43 4.05
CA PRO A 297 9.34 -12.18 3.94
C PRO A 297 9.52 -11.56 2.55
N ILE A 298 8.51 -10.81 2.09
CA ILE A 298 8.52 -10.09 0.81
C ILE A 298 7.93 -8.69 0.94
N ILE A 299 8.49 -7.72 0.23
CA ILE A 299 7.87 -6.40 -0.04
C ILE A 299 7.61 -6.28 -1.54
N HIS A 300 6.44 -5.80 -1.92
CA HIS A 300 6.14 -5.45 -3.31
C HIS A 300 6.35 -3.96 -3.55
N ILE A 301 7.03 -3.62 -4.64
CA ILE A 301 7.17 -2.27 -5.18
C ILE A 301 6.61 -2.31 -6.61
N PRO A 302 5.27 -2.22 -6.77
CA PRO A 302 4.63 -2.25 -8.08
C PRO A 302 5.02 -1.04 -8.93
N THR A 303 5.47 -1.28 -10.17
CA THR A 303 5.89 -0.20 -11.11
C THR A 303 4.92 0.01 -12.28
N SER A 304 3.89 -0.82 -12.42
CA SER A 304 2.80 -0.60 -13.37
C SER A 304 1.50 -0.23 -12.66
N LEU A 305 0.65 0.57 -13.31
CA LEU A 305 -0.64 0.99 -12.74
C LEU A 305 -1.51 -0.22 -12.35
N LEU A 306 -1.58 -1.23 -13.23
CA LEU A 306 -2.30 -2.47 -12.96
C LEU A 306 -1.78 -3.19 -11.71
N ALA A 307 -0.45 -3.25 -11.52
CA ALA A 307 0.11 -3.87 -10.32
C ALA A 307 -0.16 -3.04 -9.05
N MET A 308 -0.14 -1.71 -9.16
CA MET A 308 -0.39 -0.80 -8.03
C MET A 308 -1.80 -0.93 -7.47
N VAL A 309 -2.81 -1.03 -8.34
CA VAL A 309 -4.23 -1.02 -7.92
C VAL A 309 -4.84 -2.41 -7.84
N ASP A 310 -4.26 -3.40 -8.52
CA ASP A 310 -4.82 -4.74 -8.62
C ASP A 310 -3.79 -5.82 -8.24
N ALA A 311 -2.85 -6.18 -9.12
CA ALA A 311 -2.12 -7.46 -9.01
C ALA A 311 -1.33 -7.65 -7.70
N SER A 312 -0.77 -6.59 -7.11
CA SER A 312 -0.02 -6.70 -5.85
C SER A 312 -0.89 -6.94 -4.61
N ILE A 313 -2.22 -6.78 -4.73
CA ILE A 313 -3.16 -6.79 -3.60
C ILE A 313 -3.93 -8.10 -3.52
N GLY A 314 -3.91 -8.72 -2.34
CA GLY A 314 -4.68 -9.92 -2.02
C GLY A 314 -3.89 -11.23 -2.06
N GLY A 315 -2.56 -11.14 -2.11
CA GLY A 315 -1.62 -12.22 -1.83
C GLY A 315 -1.65 -13.39 -2.81
N LYS A 316 -2.39 -13.29 -3.92
CA LYS A 316 -2.31 -14.27 -4.99
C LYS A 316 -0.95 -14.14 -5.64
N THR A 317 -0.30 -15.26 -5.82
CA THR A 317 0.98 -15.39 -6.52
C THR A 317 0.86 -16.59 -7.41
N GLY A 318 1.48 -16.57 -8.59
CA GLY A 318 1.33 -17.68 -9.50
C GLY A 318 2.20 -17.64 -10.72
N LEU A 319 2.11 -18.72 -11.47
CA LEU A 319 2.83 -18.94 -12.71
C LEU A 319 1.96 -19.71 -13.69
N ASP A 320 2.33 -19.58 -14.95
CA ASP A 320 1.58 -20.10 -16.07
C ASP A 320 2.07 -21.50 -16.44
N LEU A 321 1.16 -22.31 -16.95
CA LEU A 321 1.45 -23.55 -17.65
C LEU A 321 1.10 -23.37 -19.13
N PRO A 322 1.63 -24.20 -20.04
CA PRO A 322 1.20 -24.19 -21.44
C PRO A 322 -0.31 -24.39 -21.64
N ARG A 323 -1.00 -24.90 -20.60
CA ARG A 323 -2.45 -25.16 -20.58
C ARG A 323 -3.28 -24.01 -20.00
N GLY A 324 -2.67 -22.95 -19.46
CA GLY A 324 -3.40 -21.82 -18.90
C GLY A 324 -2.60 -20.98 -17.91
N LYS A 325 -3.07 -19.74 -17.71
CA LYS A 325 -2.44 -18.78 -16.82
C LYS A 325 -2.73 -19.04 -15.34
N ASN A 326 -1.79 -18.70 -14.47
CA ASN A 326 -1.93 -18.71 -13.01
C ASN A 326 -2.44 -20.04 -12.41
N LEU A 327 -2.21 -21.17 -13.08
CA LEU A 327 -2.71 -22.48 -12.65
C LEU A 327 -1.92 -23.06 -11.47
N ILE A 328 -0.68 -22.61 -11.27
CA ILE A 328 0.15 -22.97 -10.13
C ILE A 328 0.40 -21.70 -9.32
N GLY A 329 0.18 -21.74 -8.01
CA GLY A 329 0.30 -20.56 -7.19
C GLY A 329 0.16 -20.81 -5.69
N THR A 330 0.32 -19.74 -4.92
CA THR A 330 0.12 -19.73 -3.47
C THR A 330 -0.55 -18.44 -3.01
N PHE A 331 -1.12 -18.47 -1.81
CA PHE A 331 -1.50 -17.25 -1.10
C PHE A 331 -0.35 -16.83 -0.17
N LYS A 332 0.36 -15.77 -0.54
CA LYS A 332 1.50 -15.21 0.21
C LYS A 332 1.29 -13.71 0.42
N GLN A 333 1.05 -13.31 1.65
CA GLN A 333 0.93 -11.89 2.01
C GLN A 333 2.32 -11.26 2.17
N PRO A 334 2.51 -10.00 1.71
CA PRO A 334 3.76 -9.27 1.90
C PRO A 334 3.87 -8.67 3.31
N LEU A 335 5.05 -8.19 3.68
CA LEU A 335 5.23 -7.26 4.79
C LEU A 335 4.58 -5.90 4.47
N ALA A 336 4.80 -5.42 3.24
CA ALA A 336 4.25 -4.17 2.73
C ALA A 336 4.14 -4.16 1.20
N ILE A 337 3.28 -3.27 0.70
CA ILE A 337 3.21 -2.87 -0.70
C ILE A 337 3.53 -1.37 -0.77
N LEU A 338 4.52 -0.99 -1.58
CA LEU A 338 4.98 0.39 -1.74
C LEU A 338 4.51 0.93 -3.09
N VAL A 339 3.40 1.67 -3.07
CA VAL A 339 2.79 2.25 -4.26
C VAL A 339 3.32 3.66 -4.46
N ASP A 340 4.19 3.82 -5.46
CA ASP A 340 4.81 5.09 -5.80
C ASP A 340 4.38 5.55 -7.20
N PRO A 341 3.48 6.55 -7.31
CA PRO A 341 3.01 7.04 -8.61
C PRO A 341 4.13 7.53 -9.54
N THR A 342 5.31 7.88 -9.01
CA THR A 342 6.42 8.40 -9.83
C THR A 342 6.93 7.38 -10.85
N TYR A 343 6.77 6.07 -10.60
CA TYR A 343 7.12 5.02 -11.57
C TYR A 343 6.28 5.10 -12.85
N LEU A 344 5.04 5.61 -12.77
CA LEU A 344 4.16 5.75 -13.93
C LEU A 344 4.71 6.70 -15.00
N SER A 345 5.64 7.59 -14.64
CA SER A 345 6.29 8.50 -15.59
C SER A 345 7.13 7.80 -16.65
N THR A 346 7.57 6.56 -16.36
CA THR A 346 8.36 5.73 -17.29
C THR A 346 7.54 4.58 -17.89
N LEU A 347 6.28 4.44 -17.49
CA LEU A 347 5.41 3.36 -17.96
C LEU A 347 4.93 3.65 -19.39
N PRO A 348 5.01 2.68 -20.33
CA PRO A 348 4.49 2.86 -21.67
C PRO A 348 3.00 3.28 -21.65
N PRO A 349 2.56 4.20 -22.53
CA PRO A 349 1.19 4.69 -22.54
C PRO A 349 0.13 3.59 -22.66
N ASP A 350 0.41 2.52 -23.40
CA ASP A 350 -0.50 1.39 -23.55
C ASP A 350 -0.62 0.55 -22.27
N GLU A 351 0.45 0.43 -21.48
CA GLU A 351 0.41 -0.24 -20.17
C GLU A 351 -0.30 0.62 -19.13
N LEU A 352 -0.14 1.94 -19.19
CA LEU A 352 -0.90 2.88 -18.38
C LEU A 352 -2.40 2.77 -18.69
N ARG A 353 -2.75 2.71 -19.98
CA ARG A 353 -4.11 2.51 -20.44
C ARG A 353 -4.67 1.15 -20.03
N SER A 354 -3.89 0.08 -20.12
CA SER A 354 -4.30 -1.23 -19.59
C SER A 354 -4.64 -1.14 -18.10
N GLY A 355 -3.81 -0.45 -17.31
CA GLY A 355 -4.06 -0.23 -15.89
C GLY A 355 -5.27 0.65 -15.57
N ILE A 356 -5.63 1.64 -16.40
CA ILE A 356 -6.77 2.53 -16.07
C ILE A 356 -8.11 1.79 -16.13
N ALA A 357 -8.22 0.73 -16.93
CA ALA A 357 -9.42 -0.11 -16.97
C ALA A 357 -9.76 -0.67 -15.57
N GLU A 358 -8.76 -1.09 -14.82
CA GLU A 358 -8.90 -1.58 -13.44
C GLU A 358 -9.29 -0.48 -12.45
N VAL A 359 -8.76 0.74 -12.62
CA VAL A 359 -9.14 1.90 -11.81
C VAL A 359 -10.62 2.27 -12.05
N ILE A 360 -11.06 2.27 -13.31
CA ILE A 360 -12.47 2.51 -13.67
C ILE A 360 -13.35 1.38 -13.12
N LYS A 361 -12.92 0.12 -13.24
CA LYS A 361 -13.62 -1.05 -12.68
C LYS A 361 -13.88 -0.87 -11.18
N HIS A 362 -12.87 -0.45 -10.41
CA HIS A 362 -13.05 -0.15 -8.98
C HIS A 362 -14.10 0.95 -8.71
N GLY A 363 -14.12 2.00 -9.54
CA GLY A 363 -15.16 3.02 -9.47
C GLY A 363 -16.57 2.48 -9.72
N VAL A 364 -16.73 1.57 -10.69
CA VAL A 364 -18.01 0.90 -10.97
C VAL A 364 -18.43 -0.02 -9.82
N ILE A 365 -17.47 -0.78 -9.26
CA ILE A 365 -17.73 -1.80 -8.22
C ILE A 365 -18.13 -1.18 -6.88
N GLY A 366 -17.40 -0.16 -6.41
CA GLY A 366 -17.43 0.20 -4.99
C GLY A 366 -17.12 1.64 -4.63
N ASP A 367 -16.81 2.53 -5.59
CA ASP A 367 -16.52 3.94 -5.31
C ASP A 367 -17.06 4.88 -6.39
N SER A 368 -18.25 5.44 -6.14
CA SER A 368 -18.88 6.38 -7.06
C SER A 368 -18.18 7.74 -7.14
N SER A 369 -17.40 8.11 -6.13
CA SER A 369 -16.62 9.35 -6.12
C SER A 369 -15.41 9.24 -7.03
N LEU A 370 -14.70 8.10 -6.98
CA LEU A 370 -13.62 7.76 -7.90
C LEU A 370 -14.13 7.73 -9.35
N PHE A 371 -15.27 7.07 -9.59
CA PHE A 371 -15.84 7.03 -10.94
C PHE A 371 -16.17 8.42 -11.48
N THR A 372 -16.84 9.26 -10.67
CA THR A 372 -17.17 10.64 -11.05
C THR A 372 -15.92 11.47 -11.33
N LEU A 373 -14.84 11.26 -10.57
CA LEU A 373 -13.55 11.90 -10.85
C LEU A 373 -13.00 11.47 -12.22
N LEU A 374 -12.99 10.17 -12.51
CA LEU A 374 -12.48 9.62 -13.77
C LEU A 374 -13.30 10.07 -15.00
N GLU A 375 -14.57 10.43 -14.83
CA GLU A 375 -15.38 11.03 -15.91
C GLU A 375 -14.80 12.35 -16.44
N ALA A 376 -13.92 13.03 -15.68
CA ALA A 376 -13.21 14.22 -16.15
C ALA A 376 -12.16 13.90 -17.23
N GLY A 377 -11.68 12.65 -17.32
CA GLY A 377 -10.75 12.15 -18.35
C GLY A 377 -9.26 12.43 -18.11
N PRO A 378 -8.38 11.88 -18.95
CA PRO A 378 -6.93 11.85 -18.71
C PRO A 378 -6.26 13.24 -18.70
N THR A 379 -6.85 14.25 -19.34
CA THR A 379 -6.32 15.62 -19.33
C THR A 379 -6.57 16.35 -18.02
N ASN A 380 -7.59 15.93 -17.26
CA ASN A 380 -8.04 16.63 -16.05
C ASN A 380 -7.79 15.83 -14.77
N VAL A 381 -7.40 14.56 -14.89
CA VAL A 381 -7.18 13.66 -13.76
C VAL A 381 -5.73 13.20 -13.77
N ALA A 382 -4.97 13.67 -12.78
CA ALA A 382 -3.66 13.11 -12.47
C ALA A 382 -3.83 11.82 -11.64
N LEU A 383 -3.10 10.76 -12.00
CA LEU A 383 -3.05 9.52 -11.23
C LEU A 383 -2.10 9.66 -10.02
N ASN A 384 -2.43 10.61 -9.15
CA ASN A 384 -1.70 10.89 -7.92
C ASN A 384 -2.07 9.87 -6.82
N LYS A 385 -1.38 9.98 -5.68
CA LYS A 385 -1.58 9.10 -4.53
C LYS A 385 -3.02 9.06 -4.02
N GLU A 386 -3.78 10.16 -4.10
CA GLU A 386 -5.18 10.20 -3.67
C GLU A 386 -6.08 9.35 -4.57
N VAL A 387 -5.92 9.44 -5.89
CA VAL A 387 -6.67 8.62 -6.86
C VAL A 387 -6.31 7.15 -6.71
N LEU A 388 -5.02 6.83 -6.59
CA LEU A 388 -4.58 5.44 -6.38
C LEU A 388 -5.10 4.90 -5.05
N ALA A 389 -5.08 5.68 -3.97
CA ALA A 389 -5.61 5.27 -2.68
C ALA A 389 -7.11 4.94 -2.72
N GLN A 390 -7.91 5.71 -3.45
CA GLN A 390 -9.34 5.40 -3.64
C GLN A 390 -9.52 4.08 -4.38
N ALA A 391 -8.80 3.86 -5.48
CA ALA A 391 -8.88 2.63 -6.26
C ALA A 391 -8.46 1.39 -5.44
N ILE A 392 -7.31 1.50 -4.75
CA ILE A 392 -6.76 0.45 -3.88
C ILE A 392 -7.75 0.09 -2.76
N LEU A 393 -8.42 1.09 -2.18
CA LEU A 393 -9.35 0.88 -1.05
C LEU A 393 -10.52 -0.02 -1.44
N VAL A 394 -11.01 0.06 -2.68
CA VAL A 394 -12.08 -0.82 -3.19
C VAL A 394 -11.62 -2.28 -3.12
N LYS A 395 -10.47 -2.59 -3.73
CA LYS A 395 -9.94 -3.96 -3.73
C LYS A 395 -9.56 -4.43 -2.32
N ALA A 396 -8.92 -3.59 -1.53
CA ALA A 396 -8.52 -3.90 -0.16
C ALA A 396 -9.72 -4.30 0.70
N ARG A 397 -10.83 -3.56 0.64
CA ARG A 397 -12.07 -3.91 1.38
C ARG A 397 -12.62 -5.27 0.98
N VAL A 398 -12.65 -5.57 -0.31
CA VAL A 398 -13.14 -6.86 -0.82
C VAL A 398 -12.21 -8.00 -0.40
N VAL A 399 -10.90 -7.82 -0.49
CA VAL A 399 -9.89 -8.79 -0.06
C VAL A 399 -9.97 -9.07 1.43
N GLN A 400 -10.16 -8.04 2.28
CA GLN A 400 -10.31 -8.26 3.73
C GLN A 400 -11.56 -9.07 4.06
N ALA A 401 -12.65 -8.82 3.35
CA ALA A 401 -13.91 -9.51 3.56
C ALA A 401 -13.92 -10.94 2.98
N ASP A 402 -13.16 -11.21 1.92
CA ASP A 402 -13.00 -12.55 1.33
C ASP A 402 -11.55 -12.84 0.89
N PRO A 403 -10.64 -13.15 1.85
CA PRO A 403 -9.21 -13.28 1.60
C PRO A 403 -8.82 -14.43 0.68
N TYR A 404 -9.63 -15.49 0.65
CA TYR A 404 -9.37 -16.74 -0.08
C TYR A 404 -10.34 -17.00 -1.23
N GLU A 405 -11.07 -15.96 -1.68
CA GLU A 405 -11.94 -15.99 -2.86
C GLU A 405 -13.02 -17.08 -2.82
N GLN A 406 -13.75 -17.15 -1.70
CA GLN A 406 -14.82 -18.12 -1.51
C GLN A 406 -16.19 -17.63 -1.97
N ASP A 407 -16.44 -16.31 -1.99
CA ASP A 407 -17.76 -15.74 -2.30
C ASP A 407 -17.65 -14.29 -2.80
N LEU A 408 -17.65 -13.30 -1.90
CA LEU A 408 -17.72 -11.86 -2.20
C LEU A 408 -16.68 -11.39 -3.22
N ARG A 409 -15.48 -11.96 -3.23
CA ARG A 409 -14.40 -11.54 -4.14
C ARG A 409 -14.76 -11.71 -5.61
N ALA A 410 -15.79 -12.49 -5.93
CA ALA A 410 -16.36 -12.60 -7.27
C ALA A 410 -16.79 -11.25 -7.86
N ILE A 411 -17.10 -10.23 -7.04
CA ILE A 411 -17.47 -8.91 -7.55
C ILE A 411 -16.33 -8.21 -8.31
N LEU A 412 -15.07 -8.55 -8.02
CA LEU A 412 -13.89 -8.01 -8.71
C LEU A 412 -13.74 -8.53 -10.15
N ASN A 413 -14.53 -9.55 -10.52
CA ASN A 413 -14.52 -10.13 -11.86
C ASN A 413 -15.43 -9.38 -12.84
N LEU A 414 -15.90 -8.16 -12.52
CA LEU A 414 -16.57 -7.29 -13.47
C LEU A 414 -15.68 -7.09 -14.71
N GLY A 415 -16.23 -7.36 -15.88
CA GLY A 415 -15.56 -7.38 -17.17
C GLY A 415 -14.64 -8.58 -17.43
N HIS A 416 -14.35 -9.42 -16.44
CA HIS A 416 -13.39 -10.52 -16.59
C HIS A 416 -14.01 -11.75 -17.25
N THR A 417 -15.33 -11.96 -17.13
CA THR A 417 -15.97 -13.14 -17.71
C THR A 417 -15.85 -13.13 -19.25
N ILE A 418 -16.17 -11.98 -19.87
CA ILE A 418 -15.98 -11.78 -21.31
C ILE A 418 -14.50 -11.45 -21.62
N GLY A 419 -13.83 -10.67 -20.77
CA GLY A 419 -12.44 -10.28 -20.96
C GLY A 419 -11.48 -11.46 -21.08
N HIS A 420 -11.53 -12.42 -20.16
CA HIS A 420 -10.65 -13.61 -20.21
C HIS A 420 -10.89 -14.46 -21.46
N ALA A 421 -12.15 -14.55 -21.93
CA ALA A 421 -12.46 -15.24 -23.17
C ALA A 421 -11.82 -14.53 -24.37
N LEU A 422 -11.86 -13.20 -24.42
CA LEU A 422 -11.18 -12.40 -25.45
C LEU A 422 -9.66 -12.53 -25.40
N GLU A 423 -9.05 -12.48 -24.21
CA GLU A 423 -7.62 -12.69 -24.03
C GLU A 423 -7.21 -14.05 -24.61
N THR A 424 -7.96 -15.10 -24.29
CA THR A 424 -7.71 -16.46 -24.78
C THR A 424 -7.88 -16.56 -26.30
N LEU A 425 -9.00 -16.06 -26.85
CA LEU A 425 -9.26 -16.08 -28.30
C LEU A 425 -8.23 -15.31 -29.12
N SER A 426 -7.72 -14.21 -28.55
CA SER A 426 -6.70 -13.39 -29.20
C SER A 426 -5.29 -13.97 -29.07
N ASN A 427 -5.11 -15.13 -28.44
CA ASN A 427 -3.81 -15.67 -28.05
C ASN A 427 -2.98 -14.64 -27.26
N TYR A 428 -3.64 -13.92 -26.36
CA TYR A 428 -3.06 -12.87 -25.50
C TYR A 428 -2.44 -11.69 -26.26
N THR A 429 -2.89 -11.43 -27.48
CA THR A 429 -2.51 -10.22 -28.24
C THR A 429 -3.31 -8.99 -27.81
N ILE A 430 -4.53 -9.17 -27.29
CA ILE A 430 -5.29 -8.10 -26.63
C ILE A 430 -4.76 -7.96 -25.20
N ARG A 431 -4.45 -6.74 -24.77
CA ARG A 431 -3.97 -6.50 -23.40
C ARG A 431 -5.09 -6.74 -22.40
N HIS A 432 -4.73 -7.15 -21.19
CA HIS A 432 -5.69 -7.44 -20.14
C HIS A 432 -6.70 -6.31 -19.89
N GLY A 433 -6.23 -5.07 -19.69
CA GLY A 433 -7.13 -3.94 -19.45
C GLY A 433 -8.04 -3.58 -20.62
N GLU A 434 -7.58 -3.81 -21.86
CA GLU A 434 -8.41 -3.64 -23.06
C GLU A 434 -9.53 -4.69 -23.08
N ALA A 435 -9.21 -5.95 -22.79
CA ALA A 435 -10.19 -7.02 -22.69
C ALA A 435 -11.19 -6.79 -21.55
N VAL A 436 -10.71 -6.35 -20.37
CA VAL A 436 -11.56 -5.98 -19.23
C VAL A 436 -12.47 -4.81 -19.57
N SER A 437 -11.98 -3.80 -20.31
CA SER A 437 -12.81 -2.68 -20.79
C SER A 437 -13.96 -3.15 -21.68
N ILE A 438 -13.66 -4.00 -22.68
CA ILE A 438 -14.66 -4.57 -23.57
C ILE A 438 -15.66 -5.41 -22.79
N GLY A 439 -15.18 -6.22 -21.84
CA GLY A 439 -16.03 -7.00 -20.96
C GLY A 439 -16.94 -6.13 -20.10
N MET A 440 -16.43 -5.06 -19.48
CA MET A 440 -17.24 -4.11 -18.70
C MET A 440 -18.32 -3.45 -19.57
N ALA A 441 -17.98 -3.08 -20.80
CA ALA A 441 -18.92 -2.47 -21.73
C ALA A 441 -20.07 -3.41 -22.10
N ALA A 442 -19.76 -4.68 -22.37
CA ALA A 442 -20.75 -5.72 -22.68
C ALA A 442 -21.59 -6.09 -21.44
N GLU A 443 -20.96 -6.28 -20.29
CA GLU A 443 -21.64 -6.63 -19.03
C GLU A 443 -22.57 -5.49 -18.55
N ALA A 444 -22.25 -4.22 -18.82
CA ALA A 444 -23.15 -3.11 -18.55
C ALA A 444 -24.44 -3.16 -19.41
N LEU A 445 -24.33 -3.50 -20.69
CA LEU A 445 -25.50 -3.69 -21.57
C LEU A 445 -26.32 -4.91 -21.15
N LEU A 446 -25.65 -6.01 -20.78
CA LEU A 446 -26.31 -7.18 -20.22
C LEU A 446 -27.10 -6.84 -18.96
N ALA A 447 -26.52 -6.05 -18.05
CA ALA A 447 -27.19 -5.56 -16.86
C ALA A 447 -28.45 -4.74 -17.19
N GLN A 448 -28.38 -3.88 -18.22
CA GLN A 448 -29.53 -3.09 -18.66
C GLN A 448 -30.64 -3.99 -19.24
N GLN A 449 -30.28 -4.95 -20.09
CA GLN A 449 -31.24 -5.89 -20.69
C GLN A 449 -31.96 -6.73 -19.64
N LEU A 450 -31.29 -7.05 -18.53
CA LEU A 450 -31.86 -7.79 -17.40
C LEU A 450 -32.61 -6.90 -16.40
N GLY A 451 -32.72 -5.58 -16.64
CA GLY A 451 -33.36 -4.64 -15.73
C GLY A 451 -32.59 -4.38 -14.43
N VAL A 452 -31.31 -4.75 -14.36
CA VAL A 452 -30.44 -4.58 -13.19
C VAL A 452 -29.97 -3.13 -13.05
N THR A 453 -29.84 -2.42 -14.17
CA THR A 453 -29.33 -1.04 -14.21
C THR A 453 -30.08 -0.17 -15.21
N SER A 454 -29.88 1.15 -15.11
CA SER A 454 -30.48 2.11 -16.02
C SER A 454 -29.63 2.33 -17.28
N PRO A 455 -30.23 2.77 -18.40
CA PRO A 455 -29.49 3.18 -19.60
C PRO A 455 -28.45 4.27 -19.32
N GLU A 456 -28.68 5.12 -18.32
CA GLU A 456 -27.77 6.19 -17.93
C GLU A 456 -26.47 5.64 -17.32
N VAL A 457 -26.54 4.59 -16.49
CA VAL A 457 -25.34 3.94 -15.95
C VAL A 457 -24.49 3.34 -17.07
N VAL A 458 -25.12 2.67 -18.04
CA VAL A 458 -24.44 2.13 -19.23
C VAL A 458 -23.76 3.24 -20.02
N SER A 459 -24.48 4.33 -20.32
CA SER A 459 -23.95 5.48 -21.04
C SER A 459 -22.73 6.08 -20.35
N ARG A 460 -22.77 6.24 -19.01
CA ARG A 460 -21.66 6.75 -18.22
C ARG A 460 -20.44 5.83 -18.27
N ILE A 461 -20.62 4.52 -18.11
CA ILE A 461 -19.54 3.52 -18.21
C ILE A 461 -18.89 3.58 -19.60
N HIS A 462 -19.68 3.52 -20.68
CA HIS A 462 -19.13 3.58 -22.04
C HIS A 462 -18.42 4.89 -22.33
N LYS A 463 -18.96 6.03 -21.86
CA LYS A 463 -18.34 7.35 -22.04
C LYS A 463 -17.01 7.45 -21.33
N VAL A 464 -16.91 7.00 -20.07
CA VAL A 464 -15.63 7.08 -19.34
C VAL A 464 -14.58 6.18 -19.98
N LEU A 465 -14.92 4.95 -20.36
CA LEU A 465 -13.99 4.04 -21.05
C LEU A 465 -13.44 4.68 -22.35
N ARG A 466 -14.31 5.21 -23.22
CA ARG A 466 -13.89 5.93 -24.43
C ARG A 466 -13.00 7.15 -24.11
N LYS A 467 -13.34 7.91 -23.09
CA LYS A 467 -12.60 9.12 -22.69
C LYS A 467 -11.17 8.82 -22.26
N TRP A 468 -10.93 7.63 -21.71
CA TRP A 468 -9.61 7.10 -21.40
C TRP A 468 -8.99 6.26 -22.53
N SER A 469 -9.54 6.38 -23.75
CA SER A 469 -9.08 5.70 -24.97
C SER A 469 -9.07 4.17 -24.88
N LEU A 470 -9.93 3.60 -24.02
CA LEU A 470 -10.12 2.17 -23.90
C LEU A 470 -11.13 1.66 -24.95
N PRO A 471 -10.92 0.45 -25.50
CA PRO A 471 -11.84 -0.14 -26.45
C PRO A 471 -13.14 -0.57 -25.77
N LEU A 472 -14.26 -0.39 -26.47
CA LEU A 472 -15.55 -0.93 -26.05
C LEU A 472 -15.89 -2.24 -26.74
N TYR A 473 -15.32 -2.50 -27.92
CA TYR A 473 -15.68 -3.61 -28.79
C TYR A 473 -14.44 -4.21 -29.45
N HIS A 474 -14.52 -5.50 -29.77
CA HIS A 474 -13.56 -6.20 -30.61
C HIS A 474 -14.27 -7.29 -31.43
N PRO A 475 -13.91 -7.53 -32.71
CA PRO A 475 -14.57 -8.52 -33.56
C PRO A 475 -14.58 -9.95 -33.01
N LEU A 476 -13.61 -10.31 -32.16
CA LEU A 476 -13.58 -11.62 -31.49
C LEU A 476 -14.75 -11.86 -30.53
N LEU A 477 -15.52 -10.83 -30.18
CA LEU A 477 -16.78 -11.02 -29.45
C LEU A 477 -17.83 -11.80 -30.25
N GLU A 478 -17.75 -11.78 -31.58
CA GLU A 478 -18.64 -12.56 -32.46
C GLU A 478 -18.09 -13.96 -32.75
N ASN A 479 -16.99 -14.36 -32.12
CA ASN A 479 -16.42 -15.69 -32.33
C ASN A 479 -17.39 -16.76 -31.80
N GLU A 480 -17.69 -17.76 -32.62
CA GLU A 480 -18.61 -18.86 -32.29
C GLU A 480 -18.20 -19.64 -31.03
N THR A 481 -16.90 -19.67 -30.71
CA THR A 481 -16.34 -20.35 -29.53
C THR A 481 -16.32 -19.48 -28.27
N LEU A 482 -16.67 -18.19 -28.34
CA LEU A 482 -16.65 -17.28 -27.17
C LEU A 482 -17.52 -17.83 -26.02
N LEU A 483 -18.74 -18.24 -26.34
CA LEU A 483 -19.67 -18.76 -25.33
C LEU A 483 -19.17 -20.08 -24.72
N GLU A 484 -18.52 -20.92 -25.53
CA GLU A 484 -17.91 -22.16 -25.04
C GLU A 484 -16.78 -21.86 -24.06
N MET A 485 -15.94 -20.84 -24.35
CA MET A 485 -14.87 -20.39 -23.46
C MET A 485 -15.41 -19.84 -22.13
N ILE A 486 -16.46 -19.02 -22.19
CA ILE A 486 -17.15 -18.50 -20.98
C ILE A 486 -17.67 -19.65 -20.10
N GLN A 487 -18.16 -20.73 -20.72
CA GLN A 487 -18.62 -21.92 -20.00
C GLN A 487 -17.47 -22.79 -19.48
N HIS A 488 -16.35 -22.87 -20.21
CA HIS A 488 -15.22 -23.74 -19.88
C HIS A 488 -14.37 -23.24 -18.71
N ASP A 489 -14.19 -21.92 -18.57
CA ASP A 489 -13.47 -21.27 -17.46
C ASP A 489 -13.97 -21.76 -16.07
N LYS A 490 -15.20 -22.29 -15.99
CA LYS A 490 -15.88 -22.57 -14.72
C LYS A 490 -16.27 -24.02 -14.47
N LYS A 491 -15.89 -25.00 -15.31
CA LYS A 491 -15.96 -26.43 -14.92
C LYS A 491 -15.12 -26.77 -13.67
N HIS A 492 -14.32 -25.82 -13.17
CA HIS A 492 -13.51 -25.95 -11.95
C HIS A 492 -14.15 -25.39 -10.65
N LYS A 493 -15.21 -24.56 -10.70
CA LYS A 493 -15.95 -24.13 -9.49
C LYS A 493 -17.28 -24.90 -9.43
N ARG A 494 -17.56 -25.61 -8.33
CA ARG A 494 -18.77 -26.45 -8.13
C ARG A 494 -20.07 -25.61 -8.01
N GLY A 495 -20.42 -24.81 -9.02
CA GLY A 495 -21.60 -23.93 -8.94
C GLY A 495 -21.99 -23.27 -10.27
N LYS A 496 -23.10 -22.54 -10.23
CA LYS A 496 -23.60 -21.72 -11.34
C LYS A 496 -22.71 -20.49 -11.53
N LEU A 497 -22.56 -20.06 -12.79
CA LEU A 497 -21.79 -18.87 -13.16
C LEU A 497 -22.43 -17.62 -12.55
N GLN A 498 -21.71 -16.97 -11.63
CA GLN A 498 -22.07 -15.66 -11.08
C GLN A 498 -21.45 -14.54 -11.92
N TRP A 499 -22.29 -13.62 -12.35
CA TRP A 499 -21.96 -12.43 -13.12
C TRP A 499 -22.03 -11.20 -12.21
N PRO A 500 -20.91 -10.52 -11.96
CA PRO A 500 -20.94 -9.22 -11.29
C PRO A 500 -21.44 -8.16 -12.26
N LEU A 501 -22.70 -7.77 -12.14
CA LEU A 501 -23.33 -6.79 -13.02
C LEU A 501 -23.46 -5.44 -12.31
N PRO A 502 -23.16 -4.31 -12.99
CA PRO A 502 -23.36 -2.99 -12.40
C PRO A 502 -24.84 -2.76 -12.13
N ASN A 503 -25.20 -2.40 -10.89
CA ASN A 503 -26.56 -2.02 -10.51
C ASN A 503 -26.73 -0.50 -10.48
N GLN A 504 -25.72 0.19 -9.96
CA GLN A 504 -25.53 1.63 -10.04
C GLN A 504 -24.01 1.91 -9.99
N ILE A 505 -23.57 3.12 -10.35
CA ILE A 505 -22.16 3.47 -10.19
C ILE A 505 -21.74 3.35 -8.71
N GLY A 506 -20.67 2.63 -8.45
CA GLY A 506 -20.18 2.31 -7.10
C GLY A 506 -20.86 1.11 -6.44
N LYS A 507 -21.65 0.32 -7.18
CA LYS A 507 -22.28 -0.91 -6.67
C LYS A 507 -22.58 -1.91 -7.78
N VAL A 508 -22.04 -3.11 -7.63
CA VAL A 508 -22.38 -4.30 -8.45
C VAL A 508 -23.20 -5.30 -7.65
N ILE A 509 -23.96 -6.15 -8.34
CA ILE A 509 -24.67 -7.30 -7.77
C ILE A 509 -24.29 -8.57 -8.52
N LEU A 510 -24.32 -9.72 -7.84
CA LEU A 510 -24.07 -11.01 -8.48
C LEU A 510 -25.38 -11.58 -9.04
N VAL A 511 -25.41 -11.84 -10.35
CA VAL A 511 -26.53 -12.46 -11.06
C VAL A 511 -26.11 -13.83 -11.57
N SER A 512 -26.95 -14.84 -11.39
CA SER A 512 -26.71 -16.20 -11.88
C SER A 512 -27.72 -16.57 -12.96
N ASP A 513 -27.52 -17.70 -13.62
CA ASP A 513 -28.49 -18.28 -14.57
C ASP A 513 -28.81 -17.40 -15.78
N ILE A 514 -27.83 -16.63 -16.27
CA ILE A 514 -27.97 -15.84 -17.50
C ILE A 514 -27.90 -16.78 -18.72
N ASP A 515 -28.93 -16.72 -19.56
CA ASP A 515 -29.00 -17.51 -20.80
C ASP A 515 -28.07 -16.96 -21.90
N ALA A 516 -27.58 -17.85 -22.76
CA ALA A 516 -26.70 -17.48 -23.87
C ALA A 516 -27.31 -16.45 -24.85
N PRO A 517 -28.60 -16.54 -25.24
CA PRO A 517 -29.24 -15.50 -26.05
C PRO A 517 -29.17 -14.09 -25.46
N SER A 518 -29.28 -13.93 -24.14
CA SER A 518 -29.11 -12.64 -23.47
C SER A 518 -27.69 -12.09 -23.60
N ILE A 519 -26.68 -12.95 -23.49
CA ILE A 519 -25.27 -12.56 -23.68
C ILE A 519 -25.02 -12.13 -25.14
N ILE A 520 -25.53 -12.90 -26.11
CA ILE A 520 -25.40 -12.59 -27.55
C ILE A 520 -26.03 -11.24 -27.87
N ARG A 521 -27.27 -11.00 -27.41
CA ARG A 521 -27.94 -9.70 -27.64
C ARG A 521 -27.16 -8.52 -27.08
N ALA A 522 -26.55 -8.67 -25.90
CA ALA A 522 -25.71 -7.61 -25.33
C ALA A 522 -24.48 -7.31 -26.20
N ILE A 523 -23.86 -8.34 -26.77
CA ILE A 523 -22.72 -8.21 -27.70
C ILE A 523 -23.15 -7.54 -29.02
N GLU A 524 -24.30 -7.94 -29.58
CA GLU A 524 -24.84 -7.33 -30.80
C GLU A 524 -25.16 -5.85 -30.60
N THR A 525 -25.80 -5.47 -29.48
CA THR A 525 -26.03 -4.06 -29.14
C THR A 525 -24.73 -3.30 -28.94
N LEU A 526 -23.72 -3.91 -28.31
CA LEU A 526 -22.42 -3.27 -28.09
C LEU A 526 -21.73 -2.93 -29.41
N ARG A 527 -21.85 -3.82 -30.40
CA ARG A 527 -21.33 -3.60 -31.76
C ARG A 527 -21.93 -2.36 -32.41
N GLU A 528 -23.26 -2.22 -32.36
CA GLU A 528 -23.96 -1.05 -32.91
C GLU A 528 -23.48 0.24 -32.24
N VAL A 529 -23.43 0.24 -30.89
CA VAL A 529 -22.95 1.38 -30.10
C VAL A 529 -21.49 1.74 -30.42
N ALA A 530 -20.64 0.76 -30.72
CA ALA A 530 -19.23 0.99 -31.04
C ALA A 530 -19.02 1.55 -32.45
N TYR A 531 -19.89 1.25 -33.42
CA TYR A 531 -19.80 1.77 -34.79
C TYR A 531 -20.46 3.15 -34.97
N GLU A 532 -21.38 3.55 -34.08
CA GLU A 532 -22.02 4.88 -34.10
C GLU A 532 -21.17 6.00 -33.48
N SER A 533 -20.07 5.65 -32.82
CA SER A 533 -19.16 6.55 -32.09
C SER A 533 -17.78 6.60 -32.70
#